data_AF-R7SCB9-F1
#
_entry.id   AF-R7SCB9-F1
#
_cell.length_a   1.000
_cell.length_b   1.000
_cell.length_c   1.000
_cell.angle_alpha   90.00
_cell.angle_beta   90.00
_cell.angle_gamma   90.00
#
_symmetry.space_group_name_H-M   'P 1'
#
loop_
_entity.id
_entity.type
_entity.pdbx_description
1 polymer ?
#
loop_
_entity_poly.entity_id
_entity_poly.type
_entity_poly.pdbx_seq_one_letter_code
_entity_poly.pdbx_strand_id
1 'polypeptide(L)'
;DQIQLFVNICSLIRDEIALAYPSDVDTESSAPPFLPDTQAEWICECLGITSDQAEVLWSVFRQTIWRMEDANKQYVTLADLFMESGWREGISFISLFPPMRRCSQPECKDRQSEMRKEYVRDAIVFTFNHGIQWAKSVYLTCLGCGTNYRNNYHVPRVRVKDGKPYRYYYSKLPRRIQVGEHHYVDLRLAHMWTQDMMINSSSAAGLAKLYEQTFARSLADIEGCYYTRPKLPYSLTRLPFSPRLRGDHVWSAFVILALIRDARAHRRLLRVPHTGEQRVRFNAAMHDRNLRIIALGQREIQHHCKGCMRIYEEKEEGTESCQPVVSDGLTIGHPCCKTFRCTKSLDKIRNHWCPGCAKLCADQCAVENCVRKIVPTDNTKMTCDDETHVEMERKTVQRGQSMFVLTSRLTRSRISAP
;
A
#
# COMPACT_ATOMS: atom_id res chain seq x y z
N ASP A 1 -11.58 3.45 -31.83
CA ASP A 1 -11.39 2.42 -30.79
C ASP A 1 -11.05 1.05 -31.37
N GLN A 2 -11.89 0.46 -32.23
CA GLN A 2 -11.63 -0.87 -32.81
C GLN A 2 -10.31 -0.97 -33.60
N ILE A 3 -9.96 0.05 -34.41
CA ILE A 3 -8.69 0.07 -35.17
C ILE A 3 -7.47 0.04 -34.24
N GLN A 4 -7.47 0.86 -33.19
CA GLN A 4 -6.36 0.88 -32.23
C GLN A 4 -6.25 -0.47 -31.51
N LEU A 5 -7.38 -1.07 -31.16
CA LEU A 5 -7.40 -2.37 -30.49
C LEU A 5 -6.92 -3.49 -31.43
N PHE A 6 -7.27 -3.46 -32.71
CA PHE A 6 -6.72 -4.35 -33.74
C PHE A 6 -5.19 -4.25 -33.79
N VAL A 7 -4.66 -3.04 -33.94
CA VAL A 7 -3.21 -2.80 -33.98
C VAL A 7 -2.52 -3.32 -32.72
N ASN A 8 -3.08 -3.03 -31.54
CA ASN A 8 -2.53 -3.49 -30.27
C ASN A 8 -2.55 -5.02 -30.14
N ILE A 9 -3.68 -5.67 -30.46
CA ILE A 9 -3.81 -7.13 -30.40
C ILE A 9 -2.80 -7.78 -31.35
N CYS A 10 -2.78 -7.38 -32.62
CA CYS A 10 -1.87 -7.93 -33.61
C CYS A 10 -0.39 -7.70 -33.24
N SER A 11 -0.06 -6.59 -32.58
CA SER A 11 1.31 -6.36 -32.07
C SER A 11 1.69 -7.31 -30.93
N LEU A 12 0.72 -7.77 -30.13
CA LEU A 12 0.95 -8.70 -29.02
C LEU A 12 1.08 -10.15 -29.48
N ILE A 13 0.33 -10.54 -30.51
CA ILE A 13 0.34 -11.91 -31.06
C ILE A 13 1.21 -12.05 -32.31
N ARG A 14 2.06 -11.05 -32.61
CA ARG A 14 2.90 -11.00 -33.82
C ARG A 14 3.72 -12.28 -34.00
N ASP A 15 4.32 -12.76 -32.92
CA ASP A 15 5.16 -13.95 -32.96
C ASP A 15 4.32 -15.22 -33.17
N GLU A 16 3.08 -15.26 -32.65
CA GLU A 16 2.13 -16.36 -32.94
C GLU A 16 1.65 -16.35 -34.41
N ILE A 17 1.43 -15.16 -34.97
CA ILE A 17 1.13 -14.98 -36.40
C ILE A 17 2.31 -15.50 -37.24
N ALA A 18 3.55 -15.16 -36.86
CA ALA A 18 4.75 -15.62 -37.55
C ALA A 18 4.88 -17.15 -37.54
N LEU A 19 4.58 -17.80 -36.40
CA LEU A 19 4.63 -19.25 -36.24
C LEU A 19 3.64 -20.04 -37.11
N ALA A 20 2.58 -19.39 -37.59
CA ALA A 20 1.61 -20.01 -38.49
C ALA A 20 2.12 -20.11 -39.95
N TYR A 21 3.21 -19.41 -40.29
CA TYR A 21 3.80 -19.47 -41.61
C TYR A 21 4.92 -20.52 -41.70
N PRO A 22 5.13 -21.13 -42.87
CA PRO A 22 6.22 -22.08 -43.05
C PRO A 22 7.59 -21.38 -42.93
N SER A 23 8.63 -22.17 -42.65
CA SER A 23 9.98 -21.67 -42.33
C SER A 23 10.70 -20.95 -43.47
N ASP A 24 10.20 -21.02 -44.69
CA ASP A 24 10.73 -20.32 -45.86
C ASP A 24 10.23 -18.87 -45.99
N VAL A 25 9.23 -18.46 -45.20
CA VAL A 25 8.73 -17.09 -45.15
C VAL A 25 9.52 -16.27 -44.13
N ASP A 26 10.21 -15.22 -44.60
CA ASP A 26 10.91 -14.26 -43.73
C ASP A 26 9.91 -13.35 -42.99
N THR A 27 9.49 -13.85 -41.83
CA THR A 27 8.66 -13.14 -40.87
C THR A 27 9.48 -12.38 -39.82
N GLU A 28 10.81 -12.39 -39.89
CA GLU A 28 11.66 -11.59 -39.00
C GLU A 28 11.80 -10.17 -39.54
N SER A 29 12.07 -10.04 -40.84
CA SER A 29 12.29 -8.74 -41.48
C SER A 29 11.00 -8.07 -41.97
N SER A 30 9.93 -8.85 -42.19
CA SER A 30 8.72 -8.35 -42.87
C SER A 30 7.43 -8.97 -42.36
N ALA A 31 6.35 -8.18 -42.39
CA ALA A 31 5.03 -8.69 -42.02
C ALA A 31 4.51 -9.70 -43.06
N PRO A 32 3.94 -10.84 -42.61
CA PRO A 32 3.34 -11.81 -43.51
C PRO A 32 2.16 -11.21 -44.27
N PRO A 33 1.85 -11.74 -45.47
CA PRO A 33 0.90 -11.12 -46.37
C PRO A 33 -0.53 -11.12 -45.83
N PHE A 34 -0.92 -12.16 -45.09
CA PHE A 34 -2.28 -12.37 -44.58
C PHE A 34 -2.27 -12.68 -43.08
N LEU A 35 -3.41 -12.51 -42.42
CA LEU A 35 -3.62 -13.09 -41.09
C LEU A 35 -3.97 -14.57 -41.27
N PRO A 36 -3.40 -15.49 -40.47
CA PRO A 36 -3.85 -16.88 -40.47
C PRO A 36 -5.27 -16.98 -39.92
N ASP A 37 -6.06 -17.93 -40.46
CA ASP A 37 -7.51 -18.01 -40.26
C ASP A 37 -7.91 -18.02 -38.79
N THR A 38 -7.24 -18.82 -37.96
CA THR A 38 -7.53 -18.91 -36.52
C THR A 38 -7.40 -17.56 -35.81
N GLN A 39 -6.33 -16.82 -36.07
CA GLN A 39 -6.11 -15.50 -35.47
C GLN A 39 -7.10 -14.48 -36.04
N ALA A 40 -7.38 -14.54 -37.35
CA ALA A 40 -8.34 -13.65 -38.00
C ALA A 40 -9.75 -13.83 -37.41
N GLU A 41 -10.22 -15.07 -37.27
CA GLU A 41 -11.52 -15.41 -36.67
C GLU A 41 -11.63 -14.89 -35.23
N TRP A 42 -10.61 -15.16 -34.40
CA TRP A 42 -10.60 -14.71 -33.01
C TRP A 42 -10.55 -13.19 -32.89
N ILE A 43 -9.77 -12.50 -33.73
CA ILE A 43 -9.74 -11.03 -33.78
C ILE A 43 -11.11 -10.47 -34.20
N CYS A 44 -11.75 -11.08 -35.20
CA CYS A 44 -13.07 -10.68 -35.66
C CYS A 44 -14.11 -10.80 -34.55
N GLU A 45 -14.10 -11.92 -33.80
CA GLU A 45 -14.96 -12.13 -32.62
C GLU A 45 -14.69 -11.07 -31.54
N CYS A 46 -13.42 -10.85 -31.19
CA CYS A 46 -13.02 -9.92 -30.14
C CYS A 46 -13.38 -8.46 -30.45
N LEU A 47 -13.32 -8.07 -31.71
CA LEU A 47 -13.55 -6.68 -32.14
C LEU A 47 -14.97 -6.45 -32.68
N GLY A 48 -15.73 -7.51 -32.94
CA GLY A 48 -17.04 -7.43 -33.60
C GLY A 48 -16.93 -6.88 -35.03
N ILE A 49 -15.91 -7.31 -35.78
CA ILE A 49 -15.67 -6.91 -37.18
C ILE A 49 -15.80 -8.10 -38.12
N THR A 50 -16.00 -7.85 -39.41
CA THR A 50 -16.06 -8.90 -40.43
C THR A 50 -14.67 -9.34 -40.89
N SER A 51 -14.57 -10.53 -41.49
CA SER A 51 -13.32 -11.01 -42.09
C SER A 51 -12.75 -10.03 -43.13
N ASP A 52 -13.60 -9.50 -44.02
CA ASP A 52 -13.20 -8.50 -45.01
C ASP A 52 -12.62 -7.24 -44.35
N GLN A 53 -13.20 -6.80 -43.23
CA GLN A 53 -12.68 -5.65 -42.47
C GLN A 53 -11.32 -5.96 -41.84
N ALA A 54 -11.14 -7.16 -41.28
CA ALA A 54 -9.87 -7.59 -40.72
C ALA A 54 -8.77 -7.69 -41.80
N GLU A 55 -9.10 -8.20 -42.98
CA GLU A 55 -8.19 -8.27 -44.12
C GLU A 55 -7.78 -6.88 -44.60
N VAL A 56 -8.73 -5.95 -44.72
CA VAL A 56 -8.43 -4.55 -45.05
C VAL A 56 -7.53 -3.93 -43.99
N LEU A 57 -7.84 -4.08 -42.69
CA LEU A 57 -7.00 -3.54 -41.61
C LEU A 57 -5.60 -4.14 -41.62
N TRP A 58 -5.47 -5.44 -41.87
CA TRP A 58 -4.17 -6.09 -42.01
C TRP A 58 -3.39 -5.55 -43.19
N SER A 59 -4.02 -5.43 -44.37
CA SER A 59 -3.36 -4.91 -45.57
C SER A 59 -2.76 -3.52 -45.36
N VAL A 60 -3.44 -2.67 -44.57
CA VAL A 60 -3.04 -1.30 -44.28
C VAL A 60 -1.98 -1.25 -43.17
N PHE A 61 -2.16 -1.97 -42.08
CA PHE A 61 -1.35 -1.79 -40.86
C PHE A 61 -0.26 -2.86 -40.66
N ARG A 62 -0.24 -3.97 -41.40
CA ARG A 62 0.67 -5.11 -41.15
C ARG A 62 2.13 -4.70 -40.96
N GLN A 63 2.66 -3.84 -41.83
CA GLN A 63 4.06 -3.42 -41.77
C GLN A 63 4.33 -2.50 -40.57
N THR A 64 3.37 -1.65 -40.20
CA THR A 64 3.45 -0.83 -38.99
C THR A 64 3.42 -1.70 -37.74
N ILE A 65 2.47 -2.65 -37.68
CA ILE A 65 2.32 -3.64 -36.60
C ILE A 65 3.60 -4.46 -36.44
N TRP A 66 4.24 -4.83 -37.54
CA TRP A 66 5.44 -5.66 -37.50
C TRP A 66 6.68 -4.94 -36.98
N ARG A 67 6.79 -3.63 -37.26
CA ARG A 67 7.95 -2.81 -36.88
C ARG A 67 7.79 -2.12 -35.54
N MET A 68 6.57 -1.92 -35.08
CA MET A 68 6.32 -1.27 -33.80
C MET A 68 6.68 -2.18 -32.63
N GLU A 69 6.99 -1.58 -31.48
CA GLU A 69 7.00 -2.31 -30.22
C GLU A 69 5.60 -2.86 -29.92
N ASP A 70 5.54 -4.01 -29.26
CA ASP A 70 4.28 -4.57 -28.79
C ASP A 70 3.58 -3.60 -27.83
N ALA A 71 2.25 -3.70 -27.76
CA ALA A 71 1.44 -2.78 -26.96
C ALA A 71 1.83 -2.73 -25.47
N ASN A 72 2.40 -3.80 -24.91
CA ASN A 72 2.85 -3.81 -23.51
C ASN A 72 4.10 -2.94 -23.34
N LYS A 73 5.10 -3.10 -24.23
CA LYS A 73 6.31 -2.28 -24.23
C LYS A 73 5.98 -0.82 -24.48
N GLN A 74 5.16 -0.52 -25.49
CA GLN A 74 4.74 0.85 -25.77
C GLN A 74 4.11 1.54 -24.57
N TYR A 75 3.28 0.81 -23.82
CA TYR A 75 2.66 1.36 -22.62
C TYR A 75 3.69 1.76 -21.55
N VAL A 76 4.77 0.98 -21.41
CA VAL A 76 5.89 1.29 -20.50
C VAL A 76 6.71 2.46 -21.05
N THR A 77 7.10 2.42 -22.32
CA THR A 77 7.92 3.45 -23.00
C THR A 77 7.25 4.83 -22.98
N LEU A 78 5.92 4.89 -22.98
CA LEU A 78 5.19 6.15 -22.84
C LEU A 78 5.55 6.90 -21.56
N ALA A 79 5.72 6.22 -20.43
CA ALA A 79 6.08 6.90 -19.19
C ALA A 79 7.51 7.49 -19.26
N ASP A 80 8.42 6.80 -19.95
CA ASP A 80 9.80 7.22 -20.14
C ASP A 80 9.89 8.48 -21.03
N LEU A 81 9.08 8.55 -22.11
CA LEU A 81 8.99 9.75 -22.96
C LEU A 81 8.62 11.00 -22.15
N PHE A 82 7.65 10.88 -21.23
CA PHE A 82 7.28 11.98 -20.35
C PHE A 82 8.41 12.30 -19.36
N MET A 83 9.11 11.30 -18.84
CA MET A 83 10.25 11.50 -17.93
C MET A 83 11.41 12.24 -18.60
N GLU A 84 11.74 11.89 -19.83
CA GLU A 84 12.89 12.42 -20.56
C GLU A 84 12.67 13.84 -21.08
N SER A 85 11.48 14.08 -21.66
CA SER A 85 11.12 15.32 -22.37
C SER A 85 9.98 16.07 -21.68
N GLY A 86 8.87 15.39 -21.39
CA GLY A 86 7.66 16.01 -20.83
C GLY A 86 7.92 16.76 -19.52
N TRP A 87 8.71 16.21 -18.61
CA TRP A 87 8.99 16.83 -17.31
C TRP A 87 9.71 18.18 -17.45
N ARG A 88 10.53 18.37 -18.49
CA ARG A 88 11.22 19.65 -18.75
C ARG A 88 10.23 20.74 -19.18
N GLU A 89 9.23 20.36 -19.96
CA GLU A 89 8.14 21.22 -20.40
C GLU A 89 7.03 21.37 -19.36
N GLY A 90 7.24 20.79 -18.17
CA GLY A 90 6.25 20.80 -17.10
C GLY A 90 5.00 19.97 -17.44
N ILE A 91 5.11 18.95 -18.29
CA ILE A 91 4.04 18.00 -18.65
C ILE A 91 4.24 16.69 -17.89
N SER A 92 3.27 16.34 -17.04
CA SER A 92 3.31 15.13 -16.22
C SER A 92 2.49 13.99 -16.84
N PHE A 93 3.01 12.77 -16.81
CA PHE A 93 2.29 11.58 -17.25
C PHE A 93 1.02 11.32 -16.43
N ILE A 94 1.04 11.64 -15.15
CA ILE A 94 -0.09 11.41 -14.24
C ILE A 94 -0.71 12.73 -13.79
N SER A 95 -2.03 12.86 -13.97
CA SER A 95 -2.83 13.94 -13.39
C SER A 95 -3.85 13.40 -12.37
N LEU A 96 -3.76 13.87 -11.13
CA LEU A 96 -4.58 13.45 -10.00
C LEU A 96 -5.75 14.42 -9.82
N PHE A 97 -6.80 14.21 -10.63
CA PHE A 97 -8.04 14.97 -10.54
C PHE A 97 -8.98 14.42 -9.46
N PRO A 98 -9.89 15.23 -8.91
CA PRO A 98 -11.06 14.73 -8.19
C PRO A 98 -11.91 13.82 -9.09
N PRO A 99 -12.65 12.86 -8.53
CA PRO A 99 -13.47 11.93 -9.31
C PRO A 99 -14.66 12.58 -10.01
N MET A 100 -14.94 13.86 -9.73
CA MET A 100 -16.07 14.61 -10.25
C MET A 100 -15.65 16.03 -10.57
N ARG A 101 -16.19 16.57 -11.66
CA ARG A 101 -16.02 17.97 -12.08
C ARG A 101 -17.21 18.85 -11.72
N ARG A 102 -18.30 18.26 -11.19
CA ARG A 102 -19.48 19.00 -10.70
C ARG A 102 -19.65 18.77 -9.21
N CYS A 103 -20.30 19.71 -8.54
CA CYS A 103 -20.52 19.64 -7.10
C CYS A 103 -21.47 18.49 -6.74
N SER A 104 -21.06 17.62 -5.83
CA SER A 104 -21.91 16.54 -5.29
C SER A 104 -22.61 16.88 -3.98
N GLN A 105 -22.36 18.06 -3.41
CA GLN A 105 -23.03 18.47 -2.18
C GLN A 105 -24.53 18.68 -2.45
N PRO A 106 -25.43 17.94 -1.76
CA PRO A 106 -26.88 18.03 -1.99
C PRO A 106 -27.43 19.45 -1.79
N GLU A 107 -26.90 20.17 -0.80
CA GLU A 107 -27.31 21.53 -0.44
C GLU A 107 -26.74 22.63 -1.36
N CYS A 108 -25.91 22.26 -2.34
CA CYS A 108 -25.34 23.25 -3.25
C CYS A 108 -26.39 23.70 -4.27
N LYS A 109 -26.57 25.02 -4.40
CA LYS A 109 -27.47 25.62 -5.40
C LYS A 109 -26.96 25.46 -6.84
N ASP A 110 -25.64 25.42 -7.01
CA ASP A 110 -25.00 25.25 -8.32
C ASP A 110 -24.31 23.87 -8.41
N ARG A 111 -25.07 22.88 -8.87
CA ARG A 111 -24.60 21.50 -9.10
C ARG A 111 -24.41 21.16 -10.57
N GLN A 112 -24.80 22.06 -11.46
CA GLN A 112 -24.74 21.84 -12.90
C GLN A 112 -23.46 22.41 -13.52
N SER A 113 -22.95 23.52 -12.97
CA SER A 113 -21.72 24.11 -13.48
C SER A 113 -20.51 23.22 -13.21
N GLU A 114 -19.64 23.12 -14.20
CA GLU A 114 -18.36 22.46 -14.04
C GLU A 114 -17.40 23.33 -13.24
N MET A 115 -16.87 22.75 -12.16
CA MET A 115 -15.78 23.31 -11.39
C MET A 115 -14.53 23.33 -12.26
N ARG A 116 -13.98 24.52 -12.47
CA ARG A 116 -12.72 24.70 -13.18
C ARG A 116 -11.55 24.76 -12.21
N LYS A 117 -10.36 24.51 -12.75
CA LYS A 117 -9.08 24.42 -12.00
C LYS A 117 -8.89 25.65 -11.13
N GLU A 118 -8.69 25.43 -9.82
CA GLU A 118 -8.34 26.49 -8.89
C GLU A 118 -6.84 26.43 -8.55
N TYR A 119 -6.35 25.25 -8.16
CA TYR A 119 -4.93 25.04 -7.81
C TYR A 119 -4.39 23.74 -8.42
N VAL A 120 -3.16 23.80 -8.92
CA VAL A 120 -2.38 22.62 -9.30
C VAL A 120 -1.10 22.61 -8.50
N ARG A 121 -0.83 21.48 -7.85
CA ARG A 121 0.39 21.23 -7.08
C ARG A 121 1.15 20.09 -7.70
N ASP A 122 2.46 20.09 -7.52
CA ASP A 122 3.28 18.96 -7.86
C ASP A 122 3.14 17.84 -6.83
N ALA A 123 3.30 16.61 -7.30
CA ALA A 123 3.24 15.40 -6.51
C ALA A 123 4.13 14.31 -7.12
N ILE A 124 4.48 13.33 -6.28
CA ILE A 124 5.17 12.10 -6.65
C ILE A 124 4.19 10.95 -6.51
N VAL A 125 4.14 10.09 -7.52
CA VAL A 125 3.33 8.87 -7.52
C VAL A 125 4.26 7.67 -7.60
N PHE A 126 4.16 6.79 -6.62
CA PHE A 126 4.74 5.46 -6.64
C PHE A 126 3.78 4.54 -7.40
N THR A 127 4.16 4.17 -8.62
CA THR A 127 3.32 3.35 -9.51
C THR A 127 3.77 1.91 -9.54
N PHE A 128 2.84 1.01 -9.88
CA PHE A 128 3.14 -0.42 -10.02
C PHE A 128 3.87 -0.73 -11.34
N ASN A 129 3.46 -0.11 -12.46
CA ASN A 129 3.97 -0.46 -13.80
C ASN A 129 5.08 0.49 -14.32
N HIS A 130 5.15 1.74 -13.82
CA HIS A 130 5.95 2.81 -14.42
C HIS A 130 6.97 3.41 -13.45
N GLY A 131 7.23 2.72 -12.34
CA GLY A 131 8.04 3.23 -11.24
C GLY A 131 7.61 4.58 -10.69
N ILE A 132 8.60 5.41 -10.37
CA ILE A 132 8.40 6.70 -9.71
C ILE A 132 8.05 7.75 -10.77
N GLN A 133 6.88 8.35 -10.65
CA GLN A 133 6.36 9.29 -11.63
C GLN A 133 6.07 10.66 -11.00
N TRP A 134 6.45 11.72 -11.72
CA TRP A 134 5.95 13.05 -11.44
C TRP A 134 4.47 13.16 -11.81
N ALA A 135 3.71 13.87 -10.98
CA ALA A 135 2.28 14.06 -11.18
C ALA A 135 1.83 15.47 -10.81
N LYS A 136 0.73 15.90 -11.44
CA LYS A 136 -0.01 17.11 -11.06
C LYS A 136 -1.22 16.75 -10.21
N SER A 137 -1.27 17.27 -8.99
CA SER A 137 -2.43 17.19 -8.09
C SER A 137 -3.35 18.39 -8.29
N VAL A 138 -4.56 18.14 -8.77
CA VAL A 138 -5.51 19.21 -9.12
C VAL A 138 -6.59 19.33 -8.06
N TYR A 139 -6.79 20.54 -7.56
CA TYR A 139 -7.89 20.88 -6.65
C TYR A 139 -8.95 21.67 -7.39
N LEU A 140 -10.21 21.30 -7.18
CA LEU A 140 -11.38 21.96 -7.74
C LEU A 140 -12.25 22.47 -6.60
N THR A 141 -12.60 23.74 -6.61
CA THR A 141 -13.53 24.30 -5.62
C THR A 141 -14.84 24.66 -6.27
N CYS A 142 -15.94 24.25 -5.64
CA CYS A 142 -17.26 24.66 -6.07
C CYS A 142 -17.50 26.13 -5.71
N LEU A 143 -17.81 26.96 -6.70
CA LEU A 143 -18.11 28.38 -6.48
C LEU A 143 -19.39 28.59 -5.66
N GLY A 144 -20.38 27.69 -5.82
CA GLY A 144 -21.66 27.79 -5.10
C GLY A 144 -21.56 27.53 -3.59
N CYS A 145 -20.90 26.44 -3.18
CA CYS A 145 -20.84 26.05 -1.76
C CYS A 145 -19.44 26.15 -1.12
N GLY A 146 -18.40 26.44 -1.90
CA GLY A 146 -17.02 26.56 -1.44
C GLY A 146 -16.35 25.23 -1.06
N THR A 147 -16.95 24.08 -1.40
CA THR A 147 -16.33 22.77 -1.12
C THR A 147 -15.14 22.55 -2.03
N ASN A 148 -13.99 22.21 -1.43
CA ASN A 148 -12.74 21.90 -2.13
C ASN A 148 -12.63 20.39 -2.37
N TYR A 149 -12.72 19.97 -3.62
CA TYR A 149 -12.58 18.60 -4.08
C TYR A 149 -11.13 18.30 -4.46
N ARG A 150 -10.61 17.19 -3.94
CA ARG A 150 -9.28 16.64 -4.25
C ARG A 150 -9.41 15.22 -4.78
N ASN A 151 -8.30 14.58 -5.12
CA ASN A 151 -8.29 13.24 -5.69
C ASN A 151 -8.92 12.16 -4.80
N ASN A 152 -8.65 12.17 -3.47
CA ASN A 152 -9.16 11.12 -2.57
C ASN A 152 -10.29 11.53 -1.64
N TYR A 153 -10.42 12.82 -1.40
CA TYR A 153 -11.40 13.37 -0.48
C TYR A 153 -11.85 14.75 -0.94
N HIS A 154 -12.92 15.24 -0.32
CA HIS A 154 -13.33 16.63 -0.41
C HIS A 154 -13.35 17.26 0.99
N VAL A 155 -13.30 18.59 1.02
CA VAL A 155 -13.28 19.41 2.22
C VAL A 155 -14.38 20.46 2.08
N PRO A 156 -15.54 20.24 2.72
CA PRO A 156 -16.60 21.24 2.75
C PRO A 156 -16.11 22.53 3.41
N ARG A 157 -16.61 23.68 2.94
CA ARG A 157 -16.34 24.96 3.59
C ARG A 157 -16.90 24.94 5.01
N VAL A 158 -16.07 25.31 5.99
CA VAL A 158 -16.51 25.47 7.37
C VAL A 158 -17.40 26.71 7.45
N ARG A 159 -18.63 26.55 7.94
CA ARG A 159 -19.60 27.65 8.11
C ARG A 159 -19.61 28.26 9.52
N VAL A 160 -19.10 27.52 10.51
CA VAL A 160 -19.05 27.96 11.92
C VAL A 160 -17.69 28.58 12.21
N LYS A 161 -17.65 29.77 12.86
CA LYS A 161 -16.41 30.51 13.15
C LYS A 161 -15.34 29.68 13.89
N ASP A 162 -15.76 28.76 14.76
CA ASP A 162 -14.87 27.88 15.54
C ASP A 162 -14.83 26.41 15.04
N GLY A 163 -15.45 26.14 13.90
CA GLY A 163 -15.52 24.79 13.35
C GLY A 163 -14.15 24.30 12.86
N LYS A 164 -13.71 23.13 13.33
CA LYS A 164 -12.52 22.48 12.74
C LYS A 164 -12.87 21.87 11.38
N PRO A 165 -12.10 22.11 10.31
CA PRO A 165 -12.38 21.53 9.01
C PRO A 165 -12.14 20.01 9.05
N TYR A 166 -13.06 19.26 8.43
CA TYR A 166 -12.95 17.82 8.22
C TYR A 166 -12.83 17.52 6.74
N ARG A 167 -12.11 16.43 6.42
CA ARG A 167 -12.08 15.87 5.07
C ARG A 167 -12.91 14.60 5.03
N TYR A 168 -13.57 14.39 3.90
CA TYR A 168 -14.46 13.26 3.65
C TYR A 168 -13.94 12.48 2.44
N TYR A 169 -13.47 11.26 2.68
CA TYR A 169 -13.02 10.38 1.62
C TYR A 169 -14.20 9.89 0.79
N TYR A 170 -14.01 9.77 -0.53
CA TYR A 170 -15.06 9.28 -1.41
C TYR A 170 -15.38 7.80 -1.14
N SER A 171 -16.59 7.38 -1.47
CA SER A 171 -17.05 5.99 -1.31
C SER A 171 -16.32 5.00 -2.24
N LYS A 172 -15.95 5.46 -3.44
CA LYS A 172 -15.16 4.67 -4.39
C LYS A 172 -13.69 4.70 -4.00
N LEU A 173 -13.05 3.54 -4.02
CA LEU A 173 -11.61 3.45 -3.81
C LEU A 173 -10.88 4.24 -4.92
N PRO A 174 -9.96 5.14 -4.55
CA PRO A 174 -9.21 5.90 -5.54
C PRO A 174 -8.20 5.00 -6.23
N ARG A 175 -7.89 5.29 -7.51
CA ARG A 175 -6.81 4.57 -8.23
C ARG A 175 -5.45 4.75 -7.54
N ARG A 176 -5.25 5.87 -6.85
CA ARG A 176 -4.03 6.25 -6.13
C ARG A 176 -4.38 6.86 -4.78
N ILE A 177 -3.72 6.43 -3.72
CA ILE A 177 -3.96 6.89 -2.35
C ILE A 177 -2.91 7.96 -1.99
N GLN A 178 -3.36 9.10 -1.48
CA GLN A 178 -2.52 10.15 -0.92
C GLN A 178 -1.98 9.70 0.44
N VAL A 179 -0.68 9.44 0.50
CA VAL A 179 0.01 8.92 1.68
C VAL A 179 0.87 9.97 2.39
N GLY A 180 1.15 11.08 1.71
CA GLY A 180 1.81 12.26 2.26
C GLY A 180 1.22 13.53 1.66
N GLU A 181 1.80 14.69 1.96
CA GLU A 181 1.31 15.95 1.38
C GLU A 181 1.46 15.96 -0.15
N HIS A 182 2.62 15.50 -0.63
CA HIS A 182 2.97 15.44 -2.05
C HIS A 182 3.17 14.02 -2.57
N HIS A 183 2.85 12.99 -1.79
CA HIS A 183 3.13 11.59 -2.13
C HIS A 183 1.85 10.77 -2.28
N TYR A 184 1.80 10.00 -3.36
CA TYR A 184 0.70 9.12 -3.72
C TYR A 184 1.22 7.73 -4.07
N VAL A 185 0.41 6.71 -3.83
CA VAL A 185 0.74 5.31 -4.12
C VAL A 185 -0.39 4.69 -4.92
N ASP A 186 -0.08 3.91 -5.96
CA ASP A 186 -1.07 3.12 -6.68
C ASP A 186 -1.82 2.16 -5.75
N LEU A 187 -3.14 2.05 -5.93
CA LEU A 187 -3.99 1.17 -5.13
C LEU A 187 -3.52 -0.29 -5.16
N ARG A 188 -2.98 -0.75 -6.31
CA ARG A 188 -2.43 -2.11 -6.48
C ARG A 188 -1.22 -2.36 -5.55
N LEU A 189 -0.32 -1.39 -5.40
CA LEU A 189 0.80 -1.49 -4.46
C LEU A 189 0.30 -1.55 -3.02
N ALA A 190 -0.67 -0.70 -2.65
CA ALA A 190 -1.24 -0.72 -1.31
C ALA A 190 -1.90 -2.08 -0.99
N HIS A 191 -2.58 -2.70 -1.96
CA HIS A 191 -3.10 -4.06 -1.82
C HIS A 191 -2.01 -5.11 -1.68
N MET A 192 -1.00 -5.08 -2.54
CA MET A 192 0.15 -5.99 -2.48
C MET A 192 0.85 -5.92 -1.12
N TRP A 193 1.15 -4.72 -0.64
CA TRP A 193 1.75 -4.51 0.69
C TRP A 193 0.85 -5.03 1.82
N THR A 194 -0.46 -4.85 1.71
CA THR A 194 -1.40 -5.39 2.70
C THR A 194 -1.33 -6.92 2.76
N GLN A 195 -1.26 -7.59 1.60
CA GLN A 195 -1.12 -9.04 1.55
C GLN A 195 0.25 -9.50 2.05
N ASP A 196 1.31 -8.80 1.67
CA ASP A 196 2.67 -9.16 2.08
C ASP A 196 2.90 -8.98 3.59
N MET A 197 2.31 -7.94 4.19
CA MET A 197 2.27 -7.78 5.65
C MET A 197 1.51 -8.93 6.34
N MET A 198 0.43 -9.42 5.72
CA MET A 198 -0.42 -10.46 6.30
C MET A 198 0.20 -11.86 6.15
N ILE A 199 0.67 -12.19 4.95
CA ILE A 199 1.11 -13.55 4.57
C ILE A 199 2.57 -13.75 4.92
N ASN A 200 3.41 -12.78 4.55
CA ASN A 200 4.87 -12.88 4.68
C ASN A 200 5.40 -12.15 5.92
N SER A 201 4.53 -11.54 6.72
CA SER A 201 4.90 -10.74 7.90
C SER A 201 5.92 -9.63 7.58
N SER A 202 5.88 -9.10 6.35
CA SER A 202 6.84 -8.11 5.88
C SER A 202 6.70 -6.79 6.63
N SER A 203 7.84 -6.21 7.03
CA SER A 203 7.85 -4.87 7.64
C SER A 203 7.59 -3.78 6.61
N ALA A 204 6.96 -2.67 7.03
CA ALA A 204 6.73 -1.51 6.15
C ALA A 204 8.02 -0.92 5.56
N ALA A 205 9.14 -0.98 6.30
CA ALA A 205 10.44 -0.54 5.82
C ALA A 205 10.99 -1.51 4.75
N GLY A 206 10.84 -2.81 4.97
CA GLY A 206 11.19 -3.84 3.97
C GLY A 206 10.38 -3.69 2.70
N LEU A 207 9.08 -3.41 2.79
CA LEU A 207 8.20 -3.17 1.65
C LEU A 207 8.56 -1.91 0.86
N ALA A 208 8.92 -0.83 1.56
CA ALA A 208 9.44 0.36 0.89
C ALA A 208 10.73 0.06 0.13
N LYS A 209 11.61 -0.78 0.71
CA LYS A 209 12.85 -1.20 0.06
C LYS A 209 12.63 -2.14 -1.11
N LEU A 210 11.71 -3.09 -0.99
CA LEU A 210 11.28 -3.98 -2.05
C LEU A 210 10.79 -3.16 -3.23
N TYR A 211 9.92 -2.18 -3.00
CA TYR A 211 9.45 -1.27 -4.05
C TYR A 211 10.60 -0.56 -4.77
N GLU A 212 11.57 -0.01 -4.02
CA GLU A 212 12.75 0.61 -4.62
C GLU A 212 13.56 -0.38 -5.47
N GLN A 213 13.61 -1.66 -5.12
CA GLN A 213 14.40 -2.68 -5.80
C GLN A 213 13.69 -3.29 -7.01
N THR A 214 12.36 -3.31 -7.02
CA THR A 214 11.58 -4.00 -8.06
C THR A 214 10.82 -3.04 -8.98
N PHE A 215 10.04 -2.12 -8.40
CA PHE A 215 9.06 -1.35 -9.17
C PHE A 215 9.55 0.05 -9.51
N ALA A 216 10.44 0.64 -8.72
CA ALA A 216 10.83 2.04 -8.87
C ALA A 216 11.63 2.35 -10.14
N ARG A 217 11.98 1.35 -10.95
CA ARG A 217 12.88 1.43 -12.12
C ARG A 217 12.27 0.71 -13.33
N SER A 218 12.77 1.00 -14.53
CA SER A 218 12.47 0.17 -15.71
C SER A 218 13.16 -1.19 -15.58
N LEU A 219 12.67 -2.20 -16.32
CA LEU A 219 13.33 -3.52 -16.35
C LEU A 219 14.76 -3.41 -16.91
N ALA A 220 14.98 -2.57 -17.91
CA ALA A 220 16.29 -2.33 -18.51
C ALA A 220 17.32 -1.80 -17.47
N ASP A 221 16.90 -0.92 -16.56
CA ASP A 221 17.76 -0.42 -15.48
C ASP A 221 18.15 -1.52 -14.47
N ILE A 222 17.28 -2.51 -14.27
CA ILE A 222 17.49 -3.61 -13.32
C ILE A 222 18.45 -4.64 -13.92
N GLU A 223 18.27 -5.01 -15.19
CA GLU A 223 19.09 -6.00 -15.89
C GLU A 223 20.57 -5.61 -15.95
N GLY A 224 20.86 -4.32 -16.18
CA GLY A 224 22.24 -3.80 -16.21
C GLY A 224 22.96 -3.81 -14.84
N CYS A 225 22.27 -4.11 -13.75
CA CYS A 225 22.77 -3.98 -12.38
C CYS A 225 22.82 -5.30 -11.60
N TYR A 226 22.93 -6.46 -12.25
CA TYR A 226 22.89 -7.78 -11.56
C TYR A 226 23.87 -7.90 -10.37
N TYR A 227 25.10 -7.38 -10.48
CA TYR A 227 26.12 -7.46 -9.43
C TYR A 227 26.23 -6.24 -8.52
N THR A 228 25.44 -5.18 -8.74
CA THR A 228 25.55 -3.93 -7.98
C THR A 228 24.20 -3.49 -7.44
N ARG A 229 24.18 -2.73 -6.33
CA ARG A 229 22.93 -2.13 -5.87
C ARG A 229 22.50 -1.08 -6.92
N PRO A 230 21.36 -1.27 -7.61
CA PRO A 230 21.00 -0.37 -8.69
C PRO A 230 20.76 1.03 -8.11
N LYS A 231 21.36 2.05 -8.71
CA LYS A 231 21.13 3.45 -8.29
C LYS A 231 19.77 3.92 -8.82
N LEU A 232 19.18 4.93 -8.18
CA LEU A 232 17.99 5.57 -8.74
C LEU A 232 18.40 6.36 -9.99
N PRO A 233 17.57 6.38 -11.05
CA PRO A 233 17.87 7.14 -12.27
C PRO A 233 18.16 8.62 -11.97
N TYR A 234 19.12 9.20 -12.68
CA TYR A 234 19.49 10.61 -12.49
C TYR A 234 18.32 11.56 -12.78
N SER A 235 17.42 11.19 -13.70
CA SER A 235 16.17 11.94 -13.99
C SER A 235 15.34 12.22 -12.73
N LEU A 236 15.33 11.30 -11.75
CA LEU A 236 14.58 11.47 -10.49
C LEU A 236 15.14 12.58 -9.59
N THR A 237 16.39 13.03 -9.80
CA THR A 237 16.95 14.17 -9.07
C THR A 237 16.29 15.49 -9.43
N ARG A 238 15.59 15.55 -10.58
CA ARG A 238 14.86 16.73 -11.06
C ARG A 238 13.48 16.87 -10.44
N LEU A 239 13.05 15.91 -9.64
CA LEU A 239 11.73 15.90 -9.05
C LEU A 239 11.58 16.98 -7.96
N PRO A 240 10.42 17.63 -7.86
CA PRO A 240 10.20 18.72 -6.90
C PRO A 240 10.13 18.23 -5.45
N PHE A 241 9.95 16.93 -5.23
CA PHE A 241 9.92 16.31 -3.90
C PHE A 241 10.71 15.02 -3.90
N SER A 242 11.05 14.57 -2.69
CA SER A 242 11.82 13.33 -2.50
C SER A 242 11.16 12.14 -3.22
N PRO A 243 11.89 11.44 -4.12
CA PRO A 243 11.43 10.22 -4.78
C PRO A 243 11.53 9.00 -3.87
N ARG A 244 11.92 9.15 -2.61
CA ARG A 244 12.14 8.03 -1.69
C ARG A 244 10.82 7.58 -1.09
N LEU A 245 10.46 6.33 -1.32
CA LEU A 245 9.38 5.68 -0.59
C LEU A 245 9.88 5.33 0.83
N ARG A 246 9.06 5.63 1.84
CA ARG A 246 9.40 5.40 3.25
C ARG A 246 8.36 4.51 3.90
N GLY A 247 8.71 3.86 5.01
CA GLY A 247 7.78 2.99 5.73
C GLY A 247 6.52 3.70 6.24
N ASP A 248 6.59 5.00 6.54
CA ASP A 248 5.42 5.82 6.91
C ASP A 248 4.43 5.99 5.73
N HIS A 249 4.92 6.05 4.49
CA HIS A 249 4.07 6.05 3.30
C HIS A 249 3.34 4.71 3.14
N VAL A 250 4.04 3.59 3.37
CA VAL A 250 3.46 2.24 3.32
C VAL A 250 2.40 2.07 4.41
N TRP A 251 2.70 2.44 5.66
CA TRP A 251 1.72 2.43 6.75
C TRP A 251 0.51 3.33 6.47
N SER A 252 0.74 4.52 5.93
CA SER A 252 -0.36 5.43 5.54
C SER A 252 -1.24 4.80 4.46
N ALA A 253 -0.65 4.16 3.45
CA ALA A 253 -1.40 3.46 2.40
C ALA A 253 -2.29 2.37 2.99
N PHE A 254 -1.71 1.51 3.85
CA PHE A 254 -2.42 0.44 4.54
C PHE A 254 -3.58 0.97 5.39
N VAL A 255 -3.31 1.94 6.28
CA VAL A 255 -4.32 2.50 7.19
C VAL A 255 -5.46 3.16 6.42
N ILE A 256 -5.15 3.98 5.41
CA ILE A 256 -6.18 4.65 4.61
C ILE A 256 -7.02 3.63 3.85
N LEU A 257 -6.39 2.64 3.22
CA LEU A 257 -7.10 1.58 2.49
C LEU A 257 -8.03 0.79 3.42
N ALA A 258 -7.53 0.36 4.58
CA ALA A 258 -8.31 -0.37 5.57
C ALA A 258 -9.52 0.44 6.07
N LEU A 259 -9.32 1.72 6.40
CA LEU A 259 -10.38 2.58 6.90
C LEU A 259 -11.44 2.92 5.84
N ILE A 260 -11.05 3.09 4.56
CA ILE A 260 -12.02 3.30 3.48
C ILE A 260 -12.84 2.02 3.25
N ARG A 261 -12.20 0.84 3.26
CA ARG A 261 -12.91 -0.45 3.12
C ARG A 261 -13.87 -0.69 4.27
N ASP A 262 -13.44 -0.42 5.51
CA ASP A 262 -14.29 -0.49 6.69
C ASP A 262 -15.48 0.47 6.59
N ALA A 263 -15.25 1.74 6.24
CA ALA A 263 -16.32 2.71 6.07
C ALA A 263 -17.32 2.26 4.99
N ARG A 264 -16.84 1.76 3.86
CA ARG A 264 -17.68 1.22 2.78
C ARG A 264 -18.50 0.01 3.23
N ALA A 265 -17.91 -0.92 3.98
CA ALA A 265 -18.61 -2.10 4.50
C ALA A 265 -19.79 -1.71 5.42
N HIS A 266 -19.67 -0.58 6.10
CA HIS A 266 -20.70 -0.03 6.98
C HIS A 266 -21.53 1.10 6.32
N ARG A 267 -21.49 1.21 4.98
CA ARG A 267 -22.25 2.21 4.19
C ARG A 267 -22.08 3.66 4.68
N ARG A 268 -20.90 4.00 5.19
CA ARG A 268 -20.54 5.35 5.65
C ARG A 268 -19.33 5.89 4.89
N LEU A 269 -19.11 7.20 4.96
CA LEU A 269 -17.87 7.82 4.47
C LEU A 269 -16.83 7.87 5.59
N LEU A 270 -15.56 7.70 5.22
CA LEU A 270 -14.46 7.96 6.14
C LEU A 270 -14.28 9.47 6.31
N ARG A 271 -14.45 9.94 7.55
CA ARG A 271 -14.27 11.34 7.96
C ARG A 271 -13.09 11.44 8.94
N VAL A 272 -12.16 12.35 8.66
CA VAL A 272 -11.02 12.65 9.55
C VAL A 272 -10.71 14.16 9.53
N PRO A 273 -10.00 14.70 10.54
CA PRO A 273 -9.60 16.10 10.54
C PRO A 273 -8.84 16.51 9.25
N HIS A 274 -9.13 17.72 8.74
CA HIS A 274 -8.45 18.26 7.56
C HIS A 274 -7.06 18.84 7.89
N THR A 275 -6.91 19.45 9.06
CA THR A 275 -5.64 19.99 9.55
C THR A 275 -4.93 18.97 10.46
N GLY A 276 -3.67 19.26 10.80
CA GLY A 276 -2.84 18.43 11.66
C GLY A 276 -1.97 17.42 10.92
N GLU A 277 -1.06 16.79 11.67
CA GLU A 277 -0.04 15.89 11.14
C GLU A 277 -0.64 14.62 10.54
N GLN A 278 -0.10 14.17 9.40
CA GLN A 278 -0.51 12.94 8.72
C GLN A 278 -0.49 11.72 9.67
N ARG A 279 0.58 11.59 10.49
CA ARG A 279 0.82 10.42 11.35
C ARG A 279 -0.26 10.15 12.40
N VAL A 280 -0.95 11.18 12.89
CA VAL A 280 -1.98 11.03 13.95
C VAL A 280 -3.41 11.17 13.42
N ARG A 281 -3.56 11.63 12.18
CA ARG A 281 -4.85 12.00 11.58
C ARG A 281 -5.90 10.89 11.61
N PHE A 282 -5.45 9.65 11.48
CA PHE A 282 -6.31 8.48 11.39
C PHE A 282 -6.50 7.78 12.74
N ASN A 283 -5.83 8.22 13.81
CA ASN A 283 -5.84 7.55 15.11
C ASN A 283 -7.25 7.40 15.67
N ALA A 284 -8.05 8.47 15.65
CA ALA A 284 -9.43 8.41 16.10
C ALA A 284 -10.26 7.42 15.28
N ALA A 285 -10.15 7.44 13.95
CA ALA A 285 -10.89 6.53 13.08
C ALA A 285 -10.46 5.05 13.25
N MET A 286 -9.18 4.80 13.51
CA MET A 286 -8.66 3.47 13.86
C MET A 286 -9.19 3.02 15.22
N HIS A 287 -9.18 3.90 16.22
CA HIS A 287 -9.71 3.62 17.55
C HIS A 287 -11.21 3.27 17.50
N ASP A 288 -12.02 4.07 16.80
CA ASP A 288 -13.44 3.79 16.59
C ASP A 288 -13.68 2.44 15.92
N ARG A 289 -12.82 2.06 14.96
CA ARG A 289 -12.88 0.74 14.33
C ARG A 289 -12.57 -0.38 15.33
N ASN A 290 -11.55 -0.22 16.15
CA ASN A 290 -11.18 -1.20 17.16
C ASN A 290 -12.29 -1.34 18.21
N LEU A 291 -12.90 -0.24 18.66
CA LEU A 291 -14.04 -0.27 19.58
C LEU A 291 -15.23 -1.03 19.00
N ARG A 292 -15.54 -0.84 17.70
CA ARG A 292 -16.59 -1.62 17.04
C ARG A 292 -16.27 -3.11 16.99
N ILE A 293 -15.03 -3.49 16.68
CA ILE A 293 -14.60 -4.90 16.66
C ILE A 293 -14.69 -5.50 18.07
N ILE A 294 -14.32 -4.75 19.12
CA ILE A 294 -14.46 -5.21 20.50
C ILE A 294 -15.93 -5.42 20.87
N ALA A 295 -16.80 -4.48 20.50
CA ALA A 295 -18.21 -4.51 20.87
C ALA A 295 -19.04 -5.54 20.08
N LEU A 296 -18.73 -5.73 18.80
CA LEU A 296 -19.54 -6.53 17.86
C LEU A 296 -18.84 -7.82 17.40
N GLY A 297 -17.57 -7.99 17.73
CA GLY A 297 -16.73 -9.05 17.19
C GLY A 297 -16.27 -8.78 15.75
N GLN A 298 -15.48 -9.71 15.21
CA GLN A 298 -15.18 -9.81 13.78
C GLN A 298 -16.15 -10.80 13.14
N ARG A 299 -16.39 -10.71 11.82
CA ARG A 299 -17.31 -11.65 11.14
C ARG A 299 -16.82 -13.09 11.24
N GLU A 300 -15.51 -13.24 11.24
CA GLU A 300 -14.77 -14.49 11.33
C GLU A 300 -15.03 -15.21 12.67
N ILE A 301 -15.48 -14.52 13.72
CA ILE A 301 -15.81 -15.16 15.01
C ILE A 301 -17.00 -16.14 14.89
N GLN A 302 -17.91 -15.91 13.94
CA GLN A 302 -19.09 -16.75 13.71
C GLN A 302 -18.79 -17.95 12.79
N HIS A 303 -17.55 -18.11 12.33
CA HIS A 303 -17.17 -19.17 11.42
C HIS A 303 -17.18 -20.54 12.10
N HIS A 304 -17.98 -21.47 11.56
CA HIS A 304 -18.16 -22.83 12.07
C HIS A 304 -18.03 -23.87 10.92
N CYS A 305 -16.86 -23.96 10.28
CA CYS A 305 -16.60 -25.10 9.39
C CYS A 305 -16.12 -26.32 10.18
N LYS A 306 -16.20 -27.52 9.57
CA LYS A 306 -15.70 -28.78 10.16
C LYS A 306 -14.21 -28.75 10.53
N GLY A 307 -13.44 -27.81 9.96
CA GLY A 307 -12.03 -27.60 10.32
C GLY A 307 -11.82 -26.69 11.53
N CYS A 308 -12.69 -25.69 11.73
CA CYS A 308 -12.54 -24.66 12.76
C CYS A 308 -13.39 -24.90 14.01
N MET A 309 -14.40 -25.75 13.95
CA MET A 309 -15.23 -26.15 15.08
C MET A 309 -15.35 -27.67 15.09
N ARG A 310 -14.98 -28.29 16.21
CA ARG A 310 -15.19 -29.71 16.47
C ARG A 310 -16.28 -29.85 17.51
N ILE A 311 -17.32 -30.62 17.16
CA ILE A 311 -18.41 -30.96 18.05
C ILE A 311 -18.20 -32.41 18.46
N TYR A 312 -18.13 -32.65 19.77
CA TYR A 312 -17.99 -33.96 20.37
C TYR A 312 -19.37 -34.36 20.92
N GLU A 313 -19.92 -35.43 20.37
CA GLU A 313 -21.15 -36.03 20.88
C GLU A 313 -20.79 -36.94 22.06
N GLU A 314 -21.14 -36.53 23.29
CA GLU A 314 -21.06 -37.43 24.43
C GLU A 314 -22.34 -38.25 24.54
N LYS A 315 -22.21 -39.51 24.98
CA LYS A 315 -23.31 -40.47 24.98
C LYS A 315 -24.36 -40.24 26.07
N GLU A 316 -24.10 -39.42 27.09
CA GLU A 316 -25.03 -39.30 28.24
C GLU A 316 -25.24 -37.87 28.80
N GLU A 317 -24.35 -36.89 28.60
CA GLU A 317 -24.46 -35.55 29.26
C GLU A 317 -24.54 -34.32 28.33
N GLY A 318 -24.64 -34.53 27.01
CA GLY A 318 -24.88 -33.47 26.04
C GLY A 318 -23.77 -33.30 25.01
N THR A 319 -23.82 -32.19 24.27
CA THR A 319 -22.90 -31.94 23.16
C THR A 319 -21.83 -30.94 23.59
N GLU A 320 -20.55 -31.35 23.59
CA GLU A 320 -19.43 -30.45 23.81
C GLU A 320 -18.91 -29.88 22.48
N SER A 321 -18.49 -28.62 22.48
CA SER A 321 -17.91 -27.99 21.29
C SER A 321 -16.56 -27.35 21.61
N CYS A 322 -15.57 -27.58 20.74
CA CYS A 322 -14.26 -26.97 20.79
C CYS A 322 -14.03 -26.13 19.53
N GLN A 323 -13.70 -24.86 19.71
CA GLN A 323 -13.32 -23.93 18.64
C GLN A 323 -11.87 -23.50 18.86
N PRO A 324 -10.87 -24.10 18.17
CA PRO A 324 -9.50 -23.62 18.21
C PRO A 324 -9.42 -22.20 17.63
N VAL A 325 -9.02 -21.24 18.47
CA VAL A 325 -8.69 -19.88 18.06
C VAL A 325 -7.20 -19.82 17.78
N VAL A 326 -6.81 -19.67 16.51
CA VAL A 326 -5.42 -19.40 16.14
C VAL A 326 -5.19 -17.90 16.25
N SER A 327 -4.58 -17.46 17.36
CA SER A 327 -3.92 -16.16 17.40
C SER A 327 -2.57 -16.26 16.71
N ASP A 328 -2.14 -15.21 16.02
CA ASP A 328 -0.78 -15.16 15.51
C ASP A 328 0.22 -15.36 16.67
N GLY A 329 0.99 -16.44 16.61
CA GLY A 329 2.03 -16.77 17.59
C GLY A 329 3.23 -15.81 17.55
N LEU A 330 3.08 -14.62 16.95
CA LEU A 330 4.00 -13.53 17.21
C LEU A 330 3.71 -13.03 18.62
N THR A 331 4.35 -13.68 19.59
CA THR A 331 4.65 -13.15 20.92
C THR A 331 5.55 -11.90 20.85
N ILE A 332 5.44 -11.07 19.81
CA ILE A 332 5.77 -9.65 19.91
C ILE A 332 4.57 -9.05 20.61
N GLY A 333 4.50 -9.25 21.94
CA GLY A 333 3.43 -8.70 22.75
C GLY A 333 3.19 -7.25 22.36
N HIS A 334 1.99 -6.95 21.88
CA HIS A 334 1.60 -5.55 21.72
C HIS A 334 1.89 -4.87 23.06
N PRO A 335 2.69 -3.79 23.07
CA PRO A 335 3.04 -3.12 24.31
C PRO A 335 1.78 -2.79 25.10
N CYS A 336 1.57 -3.53 26.18
CA CYS A 336 0.45 -3.39 27.07
C CYS A 336 0.98 -3.15 28.48
N CYS A 337 0.11 -2.66 29.34
CA CYS A 337 0.46 -2.54 30.75
C CYS A 337 0.71 -3.94 31.33
N LYS A 338 1.83 -4.14 32.03
CA LYS A 338 2.17 -5.40 32.70
C LYS A 338 1.19 -5.80 33.81
N THR A 339 0.38 -4.87 34.30
CA THR A 339 -0.69 -5.18 35.26
C THR A 339 -1.75 -6.03 34.57
N PHE A 340 -1.99 -7.22 35.12
CA PHE A 340 -2.94 -8.19 34.57
C PHE A 340 -4.31 -7.54 34.28
N ARG A 341 -4.83 -7.75 33.07
CA ARG A 341 -6.11 -7.21 32.56
C ARG A 341 -6.25 -5.68 32.56
N CYS A 342 -5.15 -4.93 32.69
CA CYS A 342 -5.21 -3.48 32.53
C CYS A 342 -5.48 -3.11 31.06
N THR A 343 -6.58 -2.41 30.80
CA THR A 343 -7.00 -1.99 29.46
C THR A 343 -6.50 -0.59 29.07
N LYS A 344 -5.75 0.07 29.97
CA LYS A 344 -5.22 1.41 29.73
C LYS A 344 -3.98 1.36 28.83
N SER A 345 -3.95 2.21 27.81
CA SER A 345 -2.81 2.38 26.92
C SER A 345 -1.55 2.86 27.65
N LEU A 346 -0.40 2.46 27.12
CA LEU A 346 0.89 3.01 27.50
C LEU A 346 1.09 4.39 26.85
N ASP A 347 1.79 5.31 27.52
CA ASP A 347 2.19 6.58 26.92
C ASP A 347 3.23 6.40 25.81
N LYS A 348 4.12 5.42 25.98
CA LYS A 348 5.17 5.06 25.02
C LYS A 348 5.22 3.56 24.87
N ILE A 349 5.55 3.10 23.67
CA ILE A 349 5.76 1.68 23.31
C ILE A 349 6.76 0.98 24.25
N ARG A 350 7.72 1.73 24.81
CA ARG A 350 8.76 1.19 25.71
C ARG A 350 8.35 1.16 27.19
N ASN A 351 7.22 1.76 27.56
CA ASN A 351 6.79 1.76 28.95
C ASN A 351 6.25 0.37 29.33
N HIS A 352 6.56 -0.11 30.53
CA HIS A 352 6.00 -1.37 31.03
C HIS A 352 4.61 -1.20 31.68
N TRP A 353 4.29 0.00 32.14
CA TRP A 353 3.02 0.29 32.82
C TRP A 353 2.35 1.53 32.21
N CYS A 354 1.01 1.56 32.26
CA CYS A 354 0.24 2.74 31.91
C CYS A 354 0.45 3.86 32.96
N PRO A 355 0.11 5.12 32.67
CA PRO A 355 0.32 6.24 33.60
C PRO A 355 -0.31 6.06 34.98
N GLY A 356 -1.42 5.30 35.06
CA GLY A 356 -2.07 4.96 36.32
C GLY A 356 -1.28 3.92 37.13
N CYS A 357 -1.00 2.76 36.52
CA CYS A 357 -0.31 1.65 37.17
C CYS A 357 1.17 1.95 37.46
N ALA A 358 1.80 2.82 36.67
CA ALA A 358 3.19 3.23 36.88
C ALA A 358 3.40 3.86 38.27
N LYS A 359 2.40 4.56 38.81
CA LYS A 359 2.48 5.17 40.16
C LYS A 359 2.67 4.13 41.28
N LEU A 360 2.21 2.90 41.05
CA LEU A 360 2.24 1.83 42.04
C LEU A 360 3.37 0.82 41.75
N CYS A 361 3.63 0.55 40.48
CA CYS A 361 4.48 -0.58 40.06
C CYS A 361 5.82 -0.16 39.45
N ALA A 362 6.02 1.10 39.04
CA ALA A 362 7.24 1.47 38.31
C ALA A 362 8.49 1.59 39.20
N ASP A 363 8.31 1.82 40.50
CA ASP A 363 9.39 1.94 41.50
C ASP A 363 9.58 0.63 42.28
N GLN A 364 9.05 -0.50 41.80
CA GLN A 364 9.14 -1.81 42.48
C GLN A 364 10.09 -2.75 41.75
N CYS A 365 10.82 -3.55 42.52
CA CYS A 365 11.71 -4.57 42.00
C CYS A 365 10.97 -5.52 41.02
N ALA A 366 11.60 -5.80 39.89
CA ALA A 366 11.02 -6.63 38.83
C ALA A 366 10.91 -8.13 39.15
N VAL A 367 11.42 -8.58 40.30
CA VAL A 367 11.31 -9.95 40.77
C VAL A 367 9.90 -10.19 41.32
N GLU A 368 9.25 -11.26 40.89
CA GLU A 368 7.90 -11.60 41.33
C GLU A 368 7.81 -11.66 42.86
N ASN A 369 6.73 -11.08 43.41
CA ASN A 369 6.47 -10.95 44.85
C ASN A 369 7.45 -10.07 45.66
N CYS A 370 8.39 -9.38 45.01
CA CYS A 370 9.22 -8.38 45.69
C CYS A 370 8.54 -7.01 45.73
N VAL A 371 8.36 -6.45 46.92
CA VAL A 371 7.77 -5.10 47.12
C VAL A 371 8.81 -4.01 47.39
N ARG A 372 10.10 -4.37 47.47
CA ARG A 372 11.19 -3.42 47.68
C ARG A 372 11.37 -2.53 46.46
N LYS A 373 11.87 -1.31 46.71
CA LYS A 373 12.10 -0.32 45.67
C LYS A 373 13.26 -0.70 44.76
N ILE A 374 13.22 -0.22 43.52
CA ILE A 374 14.35 -0.35 42.60
C ILE A 374 15.52 0.48 43.15
N VAL A 375 16.71 -0.12 43.20
CA VAL A 375 17.96 0.57 43.55
C VAL A 375 18.90 0.39 42.35
N PRO A 376 18.96 1.35 41.43
CA PRO A 376 19.79 1.24 40.24
C PRO A 376 21.27 1.17 40.61
N THR A 377 22.00 0.26 39.96
CA THR A 377 23.46 0.18 40.02
C THR A 377 24.04 0.42 38.62
N ASP A 378 25.37 0.41 38.48
CA ASP A 378 26.01 0.51 37.16
C ASP A 378 25.58 -0.62 36.20
N ASN A 379 25.17 -1.77 36.75
CA ASN A 379 24.89 -2.99 35.98
C ASN A 379 23.41 -3.44 36.03
N THR A 380 22.58 -2.87 36.90
CA THR A 380 21.16 -3.24 37.06
C THR A 380 20.27 -2.00 37.15
N LYS A 381 19.09 -2.06 36.52
CA LYS A 381 18.14 -0.93 36.47
C LYS A 381 16.74 -1.29 36.93
N MET A 382 16.48 -2.56 37.26
CA MET A 382 15.14 -3.08 37.49
C MET A 382 14.98 -3.84 38.80
N THR A 383 16.02 -3.99 39.62
CA THR A 383 15.99 -4.75 40.88
C THR A 383 16.18 -3.86 42.12
N CYS A 384 15.82 -4.38 43.29
CA CYS A 384 16.24 -3.83 44.58
C CYS A 384 17.71 -4.16 44.87
N ASP A 385 18.19 -3.78 46.05
CA ASP A 385 19.53 -4.00 46.60
C ASP A 385 19.79 -5.43 47.10
N ASP A 386 18.88 -6.36 46.85
CA ASP A 386 19.07 -7.77 47.20
C ASP A 386 20.03 -8.44 46.22
N GLU A 387 21.13 -9.00 46.73
CA GLU A 387 22.18 -9.60 45.93
C GLU A 387 21.65 -10.69 44.99
N THR A 388 20.65 -11.47 45.43
CA THR A 388 20.07 -12.52 44.59
C THR A 388 19.27 -11.93 43.43
N HIS A 389 18.56 -10.83 43.67
CA HIS A 389 17.76 -10.13 42.65
C HIS A 389 18.67 -9.44 41.63
N VAL A 390 19.70 -8.75 42.11
CA VAL A 390 20.74 -8.13 41.27
C VAL A 390 21.41 -9.18 40.38
N GLU A 391 21.77 -10.34 40.93
CA GLU A 391 22.38 -11.43 40.18
C GLU A 391 21.43 -12.04 39.14
N MET A 392 20.13 -12.13 39.42
CA MET A 392 19.11 -12.56 38.45
C MET A 392 19.01 -11.62 37.25
N GLU A 393 18.99 -10.29 37.47
CA GLU A 393 19.01 -9.32 36.37
C GLU A 393 20.32 -9.42 35.58
N ARG A 394 21.47 -9.52 36.26
CA ARG A 394 22.78 -9.68 35.62
C ARG A 394 22.84 -10.89 34.70
N LYS A 395 22.40 -12.06 35.18
CA LYS A 395 22.32 -13.29 34.37
C LYS A 395 21.37 -13.14 33.19
N THR A 396 20.25 -12.43 33.35
CA THR A 396 19.29 -12.19 32.27
C THR A 396 19.86 -11.29 31.19
N VAL A 397 20.54 -10.20 31.58
CA VAL A 397 21.23 -9.29 30.65
C VAL A 397 22.34 -10.03 29.88
N GLN A 398 23.16 -10.83 30.58
CA GLN A 398 24.20 -11.65 29.95
C GLN A 398 23.61 -12.67 28.95
N ARG A 399 22.51 -13.34 29.30
CA ARG A 399 21.79 -14.23 28.38
C ARG A 399 21.28 -13.48 27.14
N GLY A 400 20.74 -12.28 27.31
CA GLY A 400 20.28 -11.44 26.18
C GLY A 400 21.40 -11.01 25.22
N GLN A 401 22.64 -10.88 25.71
CA GLN A 401 23.81 -10.52 24.90
C GLN A 401 24.37 -11.69 24.07
N SER A 402 24.06 -12.94 24.41
CA SER A 402 24.57 -14.13 23.71
C SER A 402 24.17 -14.17 22.22
N MET A 403 22.98 -13.65 21.87
CA MET A 403 22.55 -13.50 20.48
C MET A 403 23.40 -12.47 19.72
N PHE A 404 23.75 -11.34 20.33
CA PHE A 404 24.63 -10.33 19.71
C PHE A 404 26.06 -10.86 19.52
N VAL A 405 26.54 -11.71 20.43
CA VAL A 405 27.83 -12.41 20.29
C VAL A 405 27.78 -13.40 19.13
N LEU A 406 26.66 -14.12 18.94
CA LEU A 406 26.47 -15.02 17.81
C LEU A 406 26.37 -14.27 16.47
N THR A 407 25.59 -13.18 16.41
CA THR A 407 25.51 -12.31 15.23
C THR A 407 26.89 -11.75 14.89
N SER A 408 27.62 -11.24 15.88
CA SER A 408 28.97 -10.68 15.72
C SER A 408 29.99 -11.74 15.27
N ARG A 409 29.88 -12.99 15.74
CA ARG A 409 30.68 -14.13 15.27
C ARG A 409 30.34 -14.49 13.82
N LEU A 410 29.05 -14.54 13.45
CA LEU A 410 28.60 -14.77 12.07
C LEU A 410 29.03 -13.66 11.10
N THR A 411 29.06 -12.39 11.55
CA THR A 411 29.59 -11.27 10.76
C THR A 411 31.10 -11.38 10.57
N ARG A 412 31.84 -11.80 11.61
CA ARG A 412 33.29 -12.06 11.52
C ARG A 412 33.62 -13.27 10.63
N SER A 413 32.76 -14.29 10.62
CA SER A 413 32.93 -15.47 9.76
C SER A 413 32.54 -15.22 8.29
N ARG A 414 32.05 -14.03 7.91
CA ARG A 414 31.58 -13.69 6.55
C ARG A 414 30.49 -14.62 5.97
N ILE A 415 29.81 -15.38 6.83
CA ILE A 415 28.73 -16.32 6.42
C ILE A 415 27.38 -15.59 6.29
N SER A 416 27.29 -14.37 6.81
CA SER A 416 26.14 -13.47 6.58
C SER A 416 26.66 -12.14 6.06
N ALA A 417 26.40 -11.86 4.78
CA ALA A 417 26.55 -10.53 4.22
C ALA A 417 25.18 -9.80 4.29
N PRO A 418 25.16 -8.47 4.55
CA PRO A 418 23.94 -7.69 4.76
C PRO A 418 23.08 -7.49 3.50
#